data_AF-A0A0G1FZC3-F1
#
_entry.id   AF-A0A0G1FZC3-F1
#
_cell.length_a   1.000
_cell.length_b   1.000
_cell.length_c   1.000
_cell.angle_alpha   90.00
_cell.angle_beta   90.00
_cell.angle_gamma   90.00
#
_symmetry.space_group_name_H-M   'P 1'
#
loop_
_entity.id
_entity.type
_entity.pdbx_description
1 polymer ?
#
loop_
_entity_poly.entity_id
_entity_poly.type
_entity_poly.pdbx_seq_one_letter_code
_entity_poly.pdbx_strand_id
1 'polypeptide(L)' 'MFIIDPVCKKKLRRKQEYAILKYGGSTYYVCCKVCQEEFERNPLPHIPDGAPGTPRITPRSGYN' A
#
# COMPACT_ATOMS: atom_id res chain seq x y z
N MET A 1 8.28 -4.03 16.29
CA MET A 1 7.21 -3.62 15.35
C MET A 1 7.81 -3.47 13.96
N PHE A 2 7.48 -4.36 13.03
CA PHE A 2 7.99 -4.33 11.65
C PHE A 2 6.89 -3.84 10.70
N ILE A 3 7.27 -3.16 9.63
CA ILE A 3 6.39 -2.74 8.53
C ILE A 3 6.73 -3.61 7.32
N ILE A 4 5.73 -3.95 6.51
CA ILE A 4 5.92 -4.71 5.28
C ILE A 4 5.81 -3.75 4.10
N ASP A 5 6.83 -3.76 3.24
CA ASP A 5 6.80 -3.06 1.97
C ASP A 5 5.74 -3.70 1.06
N PRO A 6 4.75 -2.95 0.55
CA PRO A 6 3.66 -3.51 -0.24
C PRO A 6 4.06 -3.93 -1.67
N VAL A 7 5.21 -3.46 -2.14
CA VAL A 7 5.75 -3.79 -3.47
C VAL A 7 6.57 -5.08 -3.40
N CYS A 8 7.60 -5.09 -2.56
CA CYS A 8 8.56 -6.22 -2.51
C CYS A 8 8.31 -7.20 -1.35
N LYS A 9 7.31 -6.96 -0.50
CA LYS A 9 6.98 -7.76 0.70
C LYS A 9 8.12 -7.88 1.71
N LYS A 10 9.10 -6.96 1.64
CA LYS A 10 10.25 -6.94 2.54
C LYS A 10 9.85 -6.40 3.91
N LYS A 11 10.38 -7.02 4.97
CA LYS A 11 10.20 -6.54 6.35
C LYS A 11 11.18 -5.39 6.62
N LEU A 12 10.62 -4.27 7.05
CA LEU A 12 11.32 -3.06 7.43
C LEU A 12 11.10 -2.80 8.91
N ARG A 13 12.06 -2.17 9.58
CA ARG A 13 11.83 -1.64 10.93
C ARG A 13 11.16 -0.27 10.81
N ARG A 14 10.30 0.08 11.77
CA ARG A 14 9.80 1.46 11.90
C ARG A 14 11.00 2.43 11.91
N LYS A 15 10.92 3.53 11.15
CA LYS A 15 12.02 4.50 10.96
C LYS A 15 13.19 4.03 10.09
N GLN A 16 13.10 2.85 9.47
CA GLN A 16 14.02 2.42 8.41
C GLN A 16 13.35 2.44 7.03
N GLU A 17 12.15 3.01 6.93
CA GLU A 17 11.55 3.28 5.63
C GLU A 17 12.42 4.24 4.82
N TYR A 18 12.53 3.99 3.52
CA TYR A 18 13.17 4.91 2.59
C TYR A 18 12.26 6.10 2.29
N ALA A 19 10.98 5.81 2.03
CA ALA A 19 9.97 6.82 1.75
C ALA A 19 8.61 6.42 2.33
N ILE A 20 7.80 7.45 2.58
CA ILE A 20 6.44 7.34 3.11
C ILE A 20 5.48 7.84 2.03
N LEU A 21 4.61 6.95 1.57
CA LEU A 21 3.65 7.21 0.51
C LEU A 21 2.26 7.33 1.12
N LYS A 22 1.52 8.37 0.74
CA LYS A 22 0.13 8.54 1.15
C LYS A 22 -0.76 8.29 -0.05
N TYR A 23 -1.55 7.22 0.00
CA TYR A 23 -2.47 6.88 -1.07
C TYR A 23 -3.82 6.52 -0.47
N GLY A 24 -4.87 7.18 -0.96
CA GLY A 24 -6.23 6.94 -0.50
C GLY A 24 -6.32 6.89 1.03
N GLY A 25 -6.03 8.01 1.70
CA GLY A 25 -6.12 8.15 3.16
C GLY A 25 -5.20 7.24 4.00
N SER A 26 -4.43 6.36 3.37
CA SER A 26 -3.58 5.37 4.02
C SER A 26 -2.11 5.71 3.83
N THR A 27 -1.29 5.35 4.82
CA THR A 27 0.15 5.57 4.78
C THR A 27 0.87 4.25 4.54
N TYR A 28 1.61 4.19 3.45
CA TYR A 28 2.43 3.07 3.02
C TYR A 28 3.91 3.41 3.17
N TYR A 29 4.71 2.40 3.44
CA TYR A 29 6.15 2.56 3.70
C TYR A 29 6.91 1.66 2.74
N VAL A 30 7.90 2.22 2.06
CA VAL A 30 8.72 1.50 1.08
C VAL A 30 10.18 1.43 1.52
N CYS A 31 10.86 0.38 1.09
CA CYS A 31 12.23 0.06 1.49
C CYS A 31 13.30 0.74 0.65
N CYS A 32 12.97 1.17 -0.56
CA CYS A 32 13.91 1.77 -1.51
C CYS A 32 13.20 2.61 -2.56
N LYS A 33 13.99 3.40 -3.30
CA LYS A 33 13.51 4.24 -4.41
C LYS A 33 12.76 3.43 -5.48
N VAL A 34 13.24 2.23 -5.82
CA VAL A 34 12.60 1.40 -6.84
C VAL A 34 11.18 0.98 -6.44
N CYS A 35 10.98 0.61 -5.17
CA CYS A 35 9.64 0.30 -4.64
C CYS A 35 8.76 1.56 -4.60
N GLN A 36 9.34 2.73 -4.35
CA GLN A 36 8.62 3.99 -4.44
C GLN A 36 8.10 4.24 -5.87
N GLU A 37 8.98 4.18 -6.87
CA GLU A 37 8.64 4.41 -8.27
C GLU A 37 7.61 3.40 -8.79
N GLU A 38 7.72 2.13 -8.41
CA GLU A 38 6.75 1.09 -8.79
C GLU A 38 5.37 1.36 -8.17
N PHE A 39 5.33 1.74 -6.89
CA PHE A 39 4.09 2.10 -6.22
C PHE A 39 3.48 3.38 -6.81
N GLU A 40 4.28 4.37 -7.20
CA GLU A 40 3.80 5.58 -7.88
C GLU A 40 3.27 5.29 -9.30
N ARG A 41 3.89 4.35 -10.02
CA ARG A 41 3.42 3.92 -11.34
C ARG A 41 2.11 3.13 -11.26
N ASN A 42 2.00 2.19 -10.33
CA ASN A 42 0.81 1.36 -10.19
C ASN A 42 0.56 0.93 -8.73
N PRO A 43 -0.12 1.76 -7.93
CA PRO A 43 -0.37 1.45 -6.51
C PRO A 43 -1.49 0.43 -6.30
N LEU A 44 -2.42 0.31 -7.25
CA LEU A 44 -3.63 -0.52 -7.15
C LEU A 44 -3.37 -1.99 -6.73
N PRO A 45 -2.45 -2.76 -7.36
CA PRO A 45 -2.19 -4.15 -6.97
C PRO A 45 -1.49 -4.28 -5.61
N HIS A 46 -0.89 -3.19 -5.12
CA HIS A 46 -0.12 -3.16 -3.87
C HIS A 46 -0.96 -2.73 -2.67
N ILE A 47 -2.22 -2.36 -2.89
CA ILE A 47 -3.14 -1.91 -1.86
C ILE A 47 -4.13 -3.02 -1.53
N PRO A 48 -4.27 -3.42 -0.25
CA PRO A 48 -5.31 -4.35 0.14
C PRO A 48 -6.69 -3.74 -0.07
N ASP A 49 -7.63 -4.56 -0.55
CA ASP A 49 -9.04 -4.17 -0.70
C ASP A 49 -9.60 -3.74 0.67
N GLY A 50 -10.14 -2.52 0.73
CA GLY A 50 -10.60 -1.89 1.98
C GLY A 50 -9.63 -0.89 2.63
N ALA A 51 -8.49 -0.57 2.01
CA ALA A 51 -7.68 0.55 2.46
C ALA A 51 -8.48 1.88 2.39
N PRO A 52 -8.38 2.78 3.40
CA PRO A 52 -9.15 4.04 3.53
C PRO A 52 -9.07 5.09 2.41
N GLY A 53 -9.28 4.74 1.14
CA GLY A 53 -9.34 5.66 0.01
C GLY A 53 -9.02 5.04 -1.35
N THR A 54 -9.07 3.72 -1.47
CA THR A 54 -9.58 3.14 -2.72
C THR A 54 -11.07 3.49 -2.82
N PRO A 55 -11.60 3.86 -3.99
CA PRO A 55 -13.04 3.78 -4.17
C PRO A 55 -13.41 2.35 -3.81
N ARG A 56 -14.27 2.17 -2.81
CA ARG A 56 -14.80 0.86 -2.45
C ARG A 56 -15.49 0.30 -3.70
N ILE A 57 -14.76 -0.46 -4.51
CA ILE A 57 -15.32 -1.46 -5.42
C ILE A 57 -15.78 -2.62 -4.55
N THR A 58 -16.67 -2.34 -3.60
CA THR A 58 -17.55 -3.39 -3.12
C THR A 58 -18.44 -3.74 -4.30
N PRO A 59 -18.42 -4.97 -4.85
CA PRO A 59 -19.62 -5.47 -5.48
C PRO A 59 -20.68 -5.49 -4.37
N ARG A 60 -21.51 -4.44 -4.31
CA ARG A 60 -22.74 -4.47 -3.54
C ARG A 60 -23.72 -5.39 -4.27
N SER A 61 -23.45 -6.69 -4.22
CA SER A 61 -24.34 -7.78 -4.57
C SER A 61 -24.11 -8.83 -3.50
N GLY A 62 -24.95 -8.93 -2.48
CA GLY A 62 -26.34 -9.31 -2.67
C GLY A 62 -26.41 -10.82 -2.49
N TYR A 63 -26.21 -11.27 -1.24
CA TYR A 63 -26.61 -12.62 -0.86
C TYR A 63 -28.14 -12.59 -0.80
N ASN A 64 -28.78 -13.22 -1.78
CA ASN A 64 -30.18 -13.63 -1.75
C ASN A 64 -30.19 -15.16 -1.68
#